data_AF-A0A8X8VV11-F1
#
_entry.id   AF-A0A8X8VV11-F1
#
_cell.length_a   1.000
_cell.length_b   1.000
_cell.length_c   1.000
_cell.angle_alpha   90.00
_cell.angle_beta   90.00
_cell.angle_gamma   90.00
#
_symmetry.space_group_name_H-M   'P 1'
#
loop_
_entity.id
_entity.type
_entity.pdbx_description
1 polymer ?
#
loop_
_entity_poly.entity_id
_entity_poly.type
_entity_poly.pdbx_seq_one_letter_code
_entity_poly.pdbx_strand_id
1 'polypeptide(L)'
;MATPPTLCTPGGSPSPEPAPASTFSPLSSLPPPTTTPLSLADTDRPARSLLLSSSAYSLLSSALSAPSSGSADDTVCHWLYDTYLSSDPDLRLVVLSTLPLLASVYLHRIHHPDSEAPSSLSGFEAVILALYTSETKSRNGKAVTVTIPDLSQPPNSNPSTPSIGVISPPLEPQMVVKSTKRACIVGVALDCYYKQISQMPSWSKLDLCNFAAVWAGLDCPCTSEFDGKPENFVEKNDERRENGFGDDIRVEPDEIDHVVVERVKNLEIENGNSAEIDEEDFRIPLPWELLQPVLRILGHCLLGPLNADEVKDAASVAVRRLYARASHDLAPRAILATRSLIQLDKGTREAANAAAAAAANGTGSNVNTPSKAKKPEMLLVSK
;
A
#
# COMPACT_ATOMS: atom_id res chain seq x y z
N MET A 1 -76.90 21.24 25.60
CA MET A 1 -76.46 21.36 27.01
C MET A 1 -74.98 21.68 26.98
N ALA A 2 -74.65 22.91 27.35
CA ALA A 2 -73.30 23.46 27.34
C ALA A 2 -72.61 23.13 28.67
N THR A 3 -71.35 22.69 28.62
CA THR A 3 -70.41 22.75 29.73
C THR A 3 -69.42 23.89 29.47
N PRO A 4 -69.10 24.71 30.49
CA PRO A 4 -68.25 25.90 30.34
C PRO A 4 -66.74 25.59 30.38
N PRO A 5 -65.89 26.53 29.94
CA PRO A 5 -64.44 26.37 29.89
C PRO A 5 -63.76 26.74 31.22
N THR A 6 -62.69 26.04 31.58
CA THR A 6 -61.80 26.40 32.70
C THR A 6 -60.59 27.17 32.18
N LEU A 7 -60.36 28.35 32.77
CA LEU A 7 -59.29 29.30 32.49
C LEU A 7 -57.95 28.88 33.13
N CYS A 8 -56.85 29.31 32.50
CA CYS A 8 -55.45 29.04 32.79
C CYS A 8 -54.90 29.50 34.16
N THR A 9 -53.82 28.85 34.61
CA THR A 9 -52.64 29.51 35.21
C THR A 9 -51.33 28.86 34.73
N PRO A 10 -50.21 29.62 34.65
CA PRO A 10 -49.05 29.30 33.83
C PRO A 10 -47.98 28.51 34.60
N GLY A 11 -47.45 27.45 33.99
CA GLY A 11 -46.34 26.67 34.52
C GLY A 11 -45.22 26.55 33.49
N GLY A 12 -44.09 27.17 33.81
CA GLY A 12 -42.73 26.76 33.44
C GLY A 12 -42.43 26.50 31.97
N SER A 13 -41.71 27.43 31.34
CA SER A 13 -40.85 27.13 30.19
C SER A 13 -39.85 26.02 30.51
N PRO A 14 -39.79 24.91 29.76
CA PRO A 14 -38.65 24.01 29.83
C PRO A 14 -37.51 24.58 28.97
N SER A 15 -36.39 24.87 29.62
CA SER A 15 -35.09 25.16 29.00
C SER A 15 -34.66 24.01 28.08
N PRO A 16 -33.87 24.29 27.02
CA PRO A 16 -33.41 23.25 26.10
C PRO A 16 -32.44 22.30 26.81
N GLU A 17 -32.80 21.03 26.82
CA GLU A 17 -31.97 19.91 27.24
C GLU A 17 -30.76 19.79 26.28
N PRO A 18 -29.52 19.78 26.79
CA PRO A 18 -28.34 19.63 25.94
C PRO A 18 -28.26 18.20 25.41
N ALA A 19 -28.02 18.07 24.11
CA ALA A 19 -27.80 16.82 23.41
C ALA A 19 -26.75 15.94 24.11
N PRO A 20 -26.91 14.60 24.15
CA PRO A 20 -25.89 13.73 24.70
C PRO A 20 -24.63 13.81 23.84
N ALA A 21 -23.57 14.36 24.41
CA ALA A 21 -22.22 14.24 23.89
C ALA A 21 -21.80 12.77 24.02
N SER A 22 -21.99 12.00 22.96
CA SER A 22 -21.41 10.67 22.81
C SER A 22 -19.90 10.84 22.58
N THR A 23 -19.15 11.00 23.67
CA THR A 23 -17.68 10.93 23.66
C THR A 23 -17.27 9.49 23.39
N PHE A 24 -17.27 9.08 22.12
CA PHE A 24 -16.65 7.85 21.69
C PHE A 24 -15.13 8.05 21.74
N SER A 25 -14.46 7.42 22.71
CA SER A 25 -13.00 7.32 22.78
C SER A 25 -12.57 6.06 22.01
N PRO A 26 -12.12 6.15 20.75
CA PRO A 26 -11.77 5.00 19.92
C PRO A 26 -10.57 4.20 20.45
N LEU A 27 -9.83 4.72 21.44
CA LEU A 27 -8.66 4.07 22.04
C LEU A 27 -9.01 3.08 23.16
N SER A 28 -10.20 3.14 23.76
CA SER A 28 -10.60 2.23 24.86
C SER A 28 -11.06 0.85 24.38
N SER A 29 -11.23 0.67 23.07
CA SER A 29 -11.71 -0.56 22.43
C SER A 29 -10.60 -1.40 21.78
N LEU A 30 -9.34 -0.94 21.82
CA LEU A 30 -8.21 -1.84 21.54
C LEU A 30 -8.20 -2.91 22.64
N PRO A 31 -8.06 -4.21 22.31
CA PRO A 31 -7.89 -5.23 23.34
C PRO A 31 -6.71 -4.83 24.24
N PRO A 32 -6.81 -4.98 25.58
CA PRO A 32 -5.72 -4.59 26.45
C PRO A 32 -4.63 -5.66 26.41
N PRO A 33 -3.38 -5.32 26.08
CA PRO A 33 -2.25 -5.91 26.75
C PRO A 33 -1.67 -4.86 27.71
N THR A 34 -1.25 -5.38 28.84
CA THR A 34 -0.55 -4.67 29.91
C THR A 34 0.47 -3.68 29.34
N THR A 35 0.29 -2.40 29.70
CA THR A 35 1.14 -1.24 29.38
C THR A 35 0.96 -0.62 27.98
N THR A 36 0.33 0.58 27.96
CA THR A 36 0.37 1.65 26.94
C THR A 36 -0.81 1.87 25.97
N PRO A 37 -1.97 2.34 26.48
CA PRO A 37 -2.82 3.25 25.69
C PRO A 37 -3.08 4.63 26.35
N LEU A 38 -2.74 4.85 27.62
CA LEU A 38 -3.05 6.13 28.28
C LEU A 38 -2.26 7.32 27.71
N SER A 39 -0.97 7.14 27.37
CA SER A 39 -0.10 8.24 26.93
C SER A 39 -0.48 8.83 25.56
N LEU A 40 -1.07 8.02 24.67
CA LEU A 40 -1.49 8.46 23.33
C LEU A 40 -2.79 9.27 23.36
N ALA A 41 -3.67 8.99 24.32
CA ALA A 41 -4.94 9.67 24.49
C ALA A 41 -4.77 11.13 24.95
N ASP A 42 -3.67 11.45 25.64
CA ASP A 42 -3.35 12.78 26.17
C ASP A 42 -2.71 13.72 25.14
N THR A 43 -2.52 13.29 23.89
CA THR A 43 -1.93 14.12 22.83
C THR A 43 -2.97 14.98 22.11
N ASP A 44 -2.57 16.16 21.61
CA ASP A 44 -3.45 17.09 20.87
C ASP A 44 -4.07 16.47 19.60
N ARG A 45 -3.46 15.40 19.07
CA ARG A 45 -3.92 14.66 17.88
C ARG A 45 -3.76 13.15 18.09
N PRO A 46 -4.64 12.50 18.87
CA PRO A 46 -4.49 11.10 19.25
C PRO A 46 -4.52 10.15 18.05
N ALA A 47 -5.33 10.45 17.03
CA ALA A 47 -5.42 9.64 15.80
C ALA A 47 -4.10 9.63 15.01
N ARG A 48 -3.41 10.78 14.90
CA ARG A 48 -2.09 10.84 14.26
C ARG A 48 -1.00 10.20 15.11
N SER A 49 -1.07 10.37 16.43
CA SER A 49 -0.12 9.70 17.33
C SER A 49 -0.25 8.18 17.21
N LEU A 50 -1.47 7.66 17.10
CA LEU A 50 -1.75 6.24 16.87
C LEU A 50 -1.20 5.77 15.51
N LEU A 51 -1.43 6.52 14.43
CA LEU A 51 -0.93 6.19 13.08
C LEU A 51 0.61 6.05 13.02
N LEU A 52 1.32 6.87 13.79
CA LEU A 52 2.79 6.90 13.81
C LEU A 52 3.39 5.98 14.88
N SER A 53 2.57 5.36 15.73
CA SER A 53 3.03 4.53 16.83
C SER A 53 3.42 3.13 16.37
N SER A 54 4.72 2.83 16.44
CA SER A 54 5.26 1.49 16.12
C SER A 54 4.72 0.41 17.06
N SER A 55 4.55 0.70 18.36
CA SER A 55 4.02 -0.25 19.33
C SER A 55 2.54 -0.56 19.13
N ALA A 56 1.74 0.45 18.76
CA ALA A 56 0.34 0.24 18.43
C ALA A 56 0.20 -0.63 17.18
N TYR A 57 1.03 -0.36 16.16
CA TYR A 57 1.07 -1.18 14.96
C TYR A 57 1.53 -2.62 15.24
N SER A 58 2.55 -2.85 16.09
CA SER A 58 3.00 -4.21 16.39
C SER A 58 1.93 -5.06 17.08
N LEU A 59 1.17 -4.47 18.00
CA LEU A 59 0.04 -5.13 18.65
C LEU A 59 -1.08 -5.46 17.67
N LEU A 60 -1.44 -4.47 16.83
CA LEU A 60 -2.48 -4.64 15.83
C LEU A 60 -2.08 -5.67 14.77
N SER A 61 -0.81 -5.66 14.35
CA SER A 61 -0.28 -6.63 13.42
C SER A 61 -0.34 -8.04 13.99
N SER A 62 0.12 -8.25 15.23
CA SER A 62 0.04 -9.54 15.89
C SER A 62 -1.41 -10.04 16.01
N ALA A 63 -2.35 -9.16 16.35
CA ALA A 63 -3.75 -9.52 16.47
C ALA A 63 -4.40 -9.89 15.12
N LEU A 64 -4.10 -9.16 14.04
CA LEU A 64 -4.59 -9.47 12.68
C LEU A 64 -3.96 -10.74 12.10
N SER A 65 -2.71 -11.02 12.46
CA SER A 65 -1.95 -12.18 12.04
C SER A 65 -2.38 -13.48 12.73
N ALA A 66 -2.97 -13.41 13.93
CA ALA A 66 -3.39 -14.58 14.69
C ALA A 66 -4.39 -15.47 13.89
N PRO A 67 -4.27 -16.81 13.90
CA PRO A 67 -5.12 -17.68 13.07
C PRO A 67 -6.63 -17.58 13.37
N SER A 68 -7.00 -17.17 14.58
CA SER A 68 -8.38 -16.91 14.98
C SER A 68 -8.94 -15.56 14.51
N SER A 69 -8.10 -14.68 13.94
CA SER A 69 -8.52 -13.37 13.46
C SER A 69 -9.41 -13.46 12.22
N GLY A 70 -10.21 -12.42 11.98
CA GLY A 70 -10.99 -12.24 10.76
C GLY A 70 -12.42 -12.76 10.84
N SER A 71 -12.82 -13.37 11.96
CA SER A 71 -14.19 -13.83 12.18
C SER A 71 -15.17 -12.68 12.45
N ALA A 72 -16.48 -12.97 12.39
CA ALA A 72 -17.53 -11.99 12.69
C ALA A 72 -17.48 -11.48 14.13
N ASP A 73 -16.90 -12.24 15.06
CA ASP A 73 -16.80 -11.87 16.47
C ASP A 73 -15.44 -11.24 16.83
N ASP A 74 -14.56 -11.03 15.84
CA ASP A 74 -13.25 -10.44 16.04
C ASP A 74 -13.38 -8.95 16.40
N THR A 75 -12.99 -8.63 17.64
CA THR A 75 -13.06 -7.28 18.20
C THR A 75 -12.15 -6.30 17.47
N VAL A 76 -11.04 -6.76 16.89
CA VAL A 76 -10.13 -5.93 16.09
C VAL A 76 -10.79 -5.58 14.75
N CYS A 77 -11.46 -6.54 14.11
CA CYS A 77 -12.21 -6.29 12.89
C CYS A 77 -13.36 -5.29 13.12
N HIS A 78 -14.12 -5.46 14.21
CA HIS A 78 -15.14 -4.50 14.62
C HIS A 78 -14.57 -3.11 14.86
N TRP A 79 -13.46 -3.03 15.59
CA TRP A 79 -12.80 -1.76 15.86
C TRP A 79 -12.35 -1.07 14.56
N LEU A 80 -11.72 -1.79 13.63
CA LEU A 80 -11.31 -1.25 12.34
C LEU A 80 -12.51 -0.77 11.51
N TYR A 81 -13.59 -1.54 11.51
CA TYR A 81 -14.82 -1.19 10.82
C TYR A 81 -15.43 0.11 11.37
N ASP A 82 -15.66 0.20 12.68
CA ASP A 82 -16.23 1.38 13.32
C ASP A 82 -15.31 2.60 13.19
N THR A 83 -13.99 2.40 13.33
CA THR A 83 -12.98 3.45 13.18
C THR A 83 -12.99 4.04 11.77
N TYR A 84 -13.16 3.21 10.73
CA TYR A 84 -13.24 3.70 9.36
C TYR A 84 -14.54 4.49 9.08
N LEU A 85 -15.65 4.09 9.72
CA LEU A 85 -16.92 4.80 9.61
C LEU A 85 -16.94 6.15 10.34
N SER A 86 -15.94 6.41 11.19
CA SER A 86 -15.78 7.71 11.87
C SER A 86 -15.74 8.89 10.88
N SER A 87 -16.21 10.05 11.33
CA SER A 87 -16.08 11.31 10.58
C SER A 87 -14.64 11.84 10.54
N ASP A 88 -13.77 11.39 11.44
CA ASP A 88 -12.39 11.86 11.55
C ASP A 88 -11.51 11.28 10.43
N PRO A 89 -10.95 12.12 9.53
CA PRO A 89 -10.07 11.64 8.46
C PRO A 89 -8.78 11.00 8.99
N ASP A 90 -8.24 11.46 10.12
CA ASP A 90 -6.99 10.91 10.67
C ASP A 90 -7.22 9.48 11.21
N LEU A 91 -8.40 9.18 11.78
CA LEU A 91 -8.77 7.81 12.17
C LEU A 91 -8.96 6.90 10.97
N ARG A 92 -9.52 7.41 9.86
CA ARG A 92 -9.60 6.62 8.61
C ARG A 92 -8.23 6.29 8.05
N LEU A 93 -7.24 7.17 8.22
CA LEU A 93 -5.86 6.89 7.83
C LEU A 93 -5.26 5.74 8.64
N VAL A 94 -5.59 5.62 9.93
CA VAL A 94 -5.16 4.48 10.76
C VAL A 94 -5.64 3.16 10.14
N VAL A 95 -6.93 3.07 9.78
CA VAL A 95 -7.47 1.85 9.16
C VAL A 95 -6.88 1.59 7.78
N LEU A 96 -6.67 2.63 6.97
CA LEU A 96 -6.02 2.47 5.67
C LEU A 96 -4.56 2.00 5.82
N SER A 97 -3.84 2.47 6.84
CA SER A 97 -2.45 2.08 7.05
C SER A 97 -2.26 0.58 7.36
N THR A 98 -3.28 -0.08 7.91
CA THR A 98 -3.27 -1.52 8.21
C THR A 98 -3.78 -2.38 7.05
N LEU A 99 -4.25 -1.75 5.96
CA LEU A 99 -4.84 -2.45 4.82
C LEU A 99 -3.87 -3.39 4.11
N PRO A 100 -2.57 -3.06 3.89
CA PRO A 100 -1.63 -4.00 3.28
C PRO A 100 -1.57 -5.34 4.01
N LEU A 101 -1.47 -5.30 5.34
CA LEU A 101 -1.47 -6.49 6.19
C LEU A 101 -2.82 -7.22 6.13
N LEU A 102 -3.92 -6.50 6.34
CA LEU A 102 -5.26 -7.09 6.33
C LEU A 102 -5.58 -7.75 4.99
N ALA A 103 -5.23 -7.11 3.87
CA ALA A 103 -5.40 -7.67 2.53
C ALA A 103 -4.53 -8.91 2.33
N SER A 104 -3.28 -8.90 2.81
CA SER A 104 -2.38 -10.04 2.70
C SER A 104 -2.90 -11.26 3.45
N VAL A 105 -3.24 -11.10 4.74
CA VAL A 105 -3.77 -12.19 5.56
C VAL A 105 -5.10 -12.71 5.00
N TYR A 106 -6.00 -11.81 4.60
CA TYR A 106 -7.28 -12.18 3.98
C TYR A 106 -7.09 -12.99 2.70
N LEU A 107 -6.26 -12.50 1.76
CA LEU A 107 -6.04 -13.18 0.49
C LEU A 107 -5.34 -14.54 0.70
N HIS A 108 -4.34 -14.59 1.58
CA HIS A 108 -3.64 -15.82 1.89
C HIS A 108 -4.60 -16.90 2.42
N ARG A 109 -5.36 -16.63 3.48
CA ARG A 109 -6.28 -17.60 4.11
C ARG A 109 -7.38 -18.09 3.20
N ILE A 110 -7.78 -17.29 2.21
CA ILE A 110 -8.76 -17.73 1.22
C ILE A 110 -8.17 -18.72 0.23
N HIS A 111 -6.92 -18.49 -0.17
CA HIS A 111 -6.25 -19.32 -1.17
C HIS A 111 -5.60 -20.55 -0.53
N HIS A 112 -5.31 -20.49 0.77
CA HIS A 112 -4.70 -21.54 1.58
C HIS A 112 -5.53 -21.71 2.87
N PRO A 113 -6.74 -22.28 2.79
CA PRO A 113 -7.57 -22.47 3.98
C PRO A 113 -7.02 -23.59 4.86
N ASP A 114 -7.04 -23.38 6.18
CA ASP A 114 -6.67 -24.41 7.16
C ASP A 114 -7.54 -25.67 6.98
N SER A 115 -6.88 -26.81 6.81
CA SER A 115 -7.56 -28.09 6.52
C SER A 115 -8.38 -28.63 7.68
N GLU A 116 -8.09 -28.24 8.93
CA GLU A 116 -8.75 -28.77 10.12
C GLU A 116 -10.01 -28.01 10.52
N ALA A 117 -10.09 -26.70 10.26
CA ALA A 117 -11.29 -25.90 10.47
C ALA A 117 -11.20 -24.54 9.72
N PRO A 118 -11.98 -24.31 8.64
CA PRO A 118 -11.96 -23.02 7.97
C PRO A 118 -12.55 -21.95 8.89
N SER A 119 -11.72 -21.01 9.32
CA SER A 119 -12.17 -19.83 10.06
C SER A 119 -13.02 -18.95 9.15
N SER A 120 -14.10 -18.38 9.71
CA SER A 120 -14.87 -17.37 8.98
C SER A 120 -13.99 -16.13 8.78
N LEU A 121 -13.96 -15.58 7.57
CA LEU A 121 -13.24 -14.34 7.25
C LEU A 121 -14.18 -13.12 7.15
N SER A 122 -15.39 -13.26 7.68
CA SER A 122 -16.46 -12.27 7.58
C SER A 122 -16.13 -10.91 8.23
N GLY A 123 -15.31 -10.90 9.28
CA GLY A 123 -14.78 -9.67 9.89
C GLY A 123 -13.85 -8.91 8.95
N PHE A 124 -12.90 -9.59 8.31
CA PHE A 124 -12.04 -8.97 7.28
C PHE A 124 -12.85 -8.49 6.09
N GLU A 125 -13.82 -9.29 5.65
CA GLU A 125 -14.72 -8.93 4.56
C GLU A 125 -15.55 -7.69 4.89
N ALA A 126 -16.03 -7.55 6.13
CA ALA A 126 -16.76 -6.36 6.57
C ALA A 126 -15.91 -5.08 6.47
N VAL A 127 -14.65 -5.12 6.93
CA VAL A 127 -13.74 -3.97 6.87
C VAL A 127 -13.43 -3.60 5.41
N ILE A 128 -13.05 -4.56 4.58
CA ILE A 128 -12.75 -4.34 3.15
C ILE A 128 -14.00 -3.84 2.40
N LEU A 129 -15.17 -4.39 2.71
CA LEU A 129 -16.42 -3.98 2.09
C LEU A 129 -16.85 -2.58 2.52
N ALA A 130 -16.52 -2.14 3.73
CA ALA A 130 -16.75 -0.76 4.18
C ALA A 130 -15.93 0.23 3.33
N LEU A 131 -14.65 -0.07 3.08
CA LEU A 131 -13.77 0.71 2.20
C LEU A 131 -14.36 0.79 0.78
N TYR A 132 -14.74 -0.35 0.22
CA TYR A 132 -15.36 -0.44 -1.10
C TYR A 132 -16.66 0.35 -1.21
N THR A 133 -17.52 0.24 -0.19
CA THR A 133 -18.82 0.91 -0.14
C THR A 133 -18.65 2.43 -0.06
N SER A 134 -17.70 2.91 0.74
CA SER A 134 -17.34 4.32 0.82
C SER A 134 -16.89 4.87 -0.52
N GLU A 135 -16.00 4.16 -1.22
CA GLU A 135 -15.54 4.55 -2.55
C GLU A 135 -16.65 4.50 -3.60
N THR A 136 -17.52 3.49 -3.54
CA THR A 136 -18.68 3.37 -4.44
C THR A 136 -19.65 4.55 -4.27
N LYS A 137 -19.92 4.95 -3.02
CA LYS A 137 -20.72 6.15 -2.70
C LYS A 137 -20.06 7.42 -3.22
N SER A 138 -18.75 7.55 -3.03
CA SER A 138 -17.96 8.69 -3.53
C SER A 138 -18.03 8.83 -5.05
N ARG A 139 -17.98 7.71 -5.78
CA ARG A 139 -18.09 7.70 -7.24
C ARG A 139 -19.50 8.00 -7.74
N ASN A 140 -20.54 7.77 -6.93
CA ASN A 140 -21.94 8.05 -7.25
C ASN A 140 -22.36 7.53 -8.64
N GLY A 141 -21.99 6.28 -8.95
CA GLY A 141 -22.28 5.63 -10.23
C GLY A 141 -21.47 6.16 -11.44
N LYS A 142 -20.47 7.00 -11.22
CA LYS A 142 -19.61 7.55 -12.29
C LYS A 142 -18.31 6.78 -12.44
N ALA A 143 -17.81 6.73 -13.66
CA ALA A 143 -16.48 6.21 -13.96
C ALA A 143 -15.40 7.21 -13.51
N VAL A 144 -14.23 6.71 -13.13
CA VAL A 144 -13.04 7.54 -12.92
C VAL A 144 -12.43 7.81 -14.29
N THR A 145 -12.38 9.07 -14.68
CA THR A 145 -11.91 9.52 -16.01
C THR A 145 -10.71 10.46 -15.89
N VAL A 146 -9.92 10.53 -16.95
CA VAL A 146 -8.78 11.44 -17.08
C VAL A 146 -8.81 12.11 -18.45
N THR A 147 -8.45 13.39 -18.51
CA THR A 147 -8.29 14.08 -19.79
C THR A 147 -6.90 13.75 -20.33
N ILE A 148 -6.84 13.24 -21.56
CA ILE A 148 -5.59 12.92 -22.25
C ILE A 148 -5.08 14.23 -22.86
N PRO A 149 -3.89 14.72 -22.47
CA PRO A 149 -3.31 15.94 -23.03
C PRO A 149 -3.07 15.80 -24.53
N ASP A 150 -3.47 16.82 -25.29
CA ASP A 150 -3.25 16.91 -26.74
C ASP A 150 -2.10 17.89 -27.02
N LEU A 151 -0.97 17.37 -27.50
CA LEU A 151 0.22 18.17 -27.82
C LEU A 151 0.01 19.15 -28.99
N SER A 152 -1.07 19.02 -29.76
CA SER A 152 -1.42 19.99 -30.79
C SER A 152 -1.96 21.30 -30.21
N GLN A 153 -2.25 21.34 -28.91
CA GLN A 153 -2.82 22.49 -28.21
C GLN A 153 -1.87 23.02 -27.13
N PRO A 154 -1.87 24.33 -26.85
CA PRO A 154 -1.09 24.87 -25.76
C PRO A 154 -1.59 24.31 -24.41
N PRO A 155 -0.70 24.15 -23.42
CA PRO A 155 -0.97 23.41 -22.18
C PRO A 155 -2.13 23.95 -21.31
N ASN A 156 -2.63 25.15 -21.60
CA ASN A 156 -3.72 25.81 -20.86
C ASN A 156 -4.95 26.15 -21.73
N SER A 157 -5.03 25.69 -22.98
CA SER A 157 -6.27 25.88 -23.75
C SER A 157 -7.28 24.80 -23.39
N ASN A 158 -8.55 25.20 -23.20
CA ASN A 158 -9.64 24.25 -23.12
C ASN A 158 -9.91 23.70 -24.54
N PRO A 159 -9.61 22.42 -24.82
CA PRO A 159 -9.94 21.84 -26.12
C PRO A 159 -11.45 21.89 -26.34
N SER A 160 -11.89 22.15 -27.57
CA SER A 160 -13.30 22.04 -27.95
C SER A 160 -13.85 20.62 -27.76
N THR A 161 -12.97 19.62 -27.85
CA THR A 161 -13.26 18.20 -27.65
C THR A 161 -12.10 17.53 -26.91
N PRO A 162 -12.09 17.52 -25.56
CA PRO A 162 -11.07 16.81 -24.80
C PRO A 162 -11.16 15.31 -25.09
N SER A 163 -10.02 14.69 -25.36
CA SER A 163 -9.92 13.23 -25.37
C SER A 163 -10.00 12.73 -23.93
N ILE A 164 -11.03 11.94 -23.61
CA ILE A 164 -11.27 11.44 -22.24
C ILE A 164 -10.94 9.96 -22.18
N GLY A 165 -9.97 9.59 -21.34
CA GLY A 165 -9.66 8.22 -20.97
C GLY A 165 -10.46 7.77 -19.75
N VAL A 166 -10.87 6.51 -19.71
CA VAL A 166 -11.49 5.88 -18.53
C VAL A 166 -10.42 5.11 -17.76
N ILE A 167 -10.12 5.53 -16.53
CA ILE A 167 -9.16 4.85 -15.64
C ILE A 167 -9.81 3.64 -14.96
N SER A 168 -11.04 3.83 -14.47
CA SER A 168 -11.78 2.80 -13.75
C SER A 168 -13.27 2.93 -14.08
N PRO A 169 -13.97 1.82 -14.38
CA PRO A 169 -15.40 1.85 -14.64
C PRO A 169 -16.20 2.27 -13.39
N PRO A 170 -17.49 2.59 -13.54
CA PRO A 170 -18.39 2.78 -12.41
C PRO A 170 -18.39 1.54 -11.50
N LEU A 171 -18.44 1.77 -10.19
CA LEU A 171 -18.52 0.68 -9.21
C LEU A 171 -19.98 0.33 -8.92
N GLU A 172 -20.25 -0.97 -8.82
CA GLU A 172 -21.56 -1.52 -8.47
C GLU A 172 -21.62 -1.78 -6.96
N PRO A 173 -22.66 -1.31 -6.24
CA PRO A 173 -22.81 -1.60 -4.81
C PRO A 173 -22.76 -3.11 -4.53
N GLN A 174 -21.98 -3.51 -3.52
CA GLN A 174 -21.87 -4.90 -3.07
C GLN A 174 -22.35 -5.01 -1.61
N MET A 175 -23.15 -6.03 -1.31
CA MET A 175 -23.61 -6.33 0.06
C MET A 175 -22.78 -7.42 0.74
N VAL A 176 -22.01 -8.19 -0.03
CA VAL A 176 -21.17 -9.30 0.43
C VAL A 176 -19.99 -9.48 -0.52
N VAL A 177 -18.86 -9.96 0.00
CA VAL A 177 -17.68 -10.25 -0.82
C VAL A 177 -17.85 -11.61 -1.52
N LYS A 178 -18.15 -11.57 -2.82
CA LYS A 178 -18.24 -12.77 -3.66
C LYS A 178 -16.89 -13.10 -4.27
N SER A 179 -16.59 -14.38 -4.46
CA SER A 179 -15.33 -14.83 -5.09
C SER A 179 -15.03 -14.12 -6.42
N THR A 180 -16.02 -13.95 -7.31
CA THR A 180 -15.87 -13.28 -8.61
C THR A 180 -15.62 -11.77 -8.53
N LYS A 181 -15.97 -11.13 -7.42
CA LYS A 181 -15.80 -9.68 -7.21
C LYS A 181 -14.68 -9.36 -6.22
N ARG A 182 -14.16 -10.36 -5.49
CA ARG A 182 -13.16 -10.21 -4.42
C ARG A 182 -11.96 -9.38 -4.85
N ALA A 183 -11.32 -9.75 -5.96
CA ALA A 183 -10.14 -9.04 -6.43
C ALA A 183 -10.43 -7.57 -6.76
N CYS A 184 -11.60 -7.27 -7.32
CA CYS A 184 -12.03 -5.89 -7.57
C CYS A 184 -12.28 -5.14 -6.26
N ILE A 185 -12.94 -5.76 -5.28
CA ILE A 185 -13.22 -5.14 -3.98
C ILE A 185 -11.91 -4.82 -3.24
N VAL A 186 -11.00 -5.80 -3.14
CA VAL A 186 -9.68 -5.61 -2.52
C VAL A 186 -8.84 -4.60 -3.30
N GLY A 187 -8.86 -4.66 -4.63
CA GLY A 187 -8.16 -3.69 -5.48
C GLY A 187 -8.65 -2.26 -5.28
N VAL A 188 -9.96 -2.05 -5.14
CA VAL A 188 -10.55 -0.73 -4.84
C VAL A 188 -10.18 -0.26 -3.43
N ALA A 189 -10.11 -1.16 -2.45
CA ALA A 189 -9.61 -0.83 -1.13
C ALA A 189 -8.14 -0.36 -1.19
N LEU A 190 -7.29 -1.05 -1.94
CA LEU A 190 -5.89 -0.64 -2.17
C LEU A 190 -5.80 0.68 -2.97
N ASP A 191 -6.75 0.98 -3.85
CA ASP A 191 -6.85 2.30 -4.51
C ASP A 191 -7.18 3.41 -3.48
N CYS A 192 -8.00 3.12 -2.48
CA CYS A 192 -8.26 4.05 -1.36
C CYS A 192 -6.99 4.31 -0.54
N TYR A 193 -6.18 3.27 -0.30
CA TYR A 193 -4.86 3.42 0.30
C TYR A 193 -3.95 4.30 -0.57
N TYR A 194 -3.88 4.02 -1.88
CA TYR A 194 -3.05 4.76 -2.82
C TYR A 194 -3.40 6.26 -2.86
N LYS A 195 -4.68 6.63 -2.77
CA LYS A 195 -5.11 8.04 -2.69
C LYS A 195 -4.54 8.78 -1.49
N GLN A 196 -4.17 8.06 -0.43
CA GLN A 196 -3.63 8.62 0.81
C GLN A 196 -2.16 8.27 1.04
N ILE A 197 -1.48 7.71 0.03
CA ILE A 197 -0.14 7.11 0.16
C ILE A 197 0.94 8.07 0.67
N SER A 198 0.82 9.37 0.38
CA SER A 198 1.74 10.40 0.87
C SER A 198 1.66 10.59 2.39
N GLN A 199 0.53 10.25 3.00
CA GLN A 199 0.30 10.32 4.45
C GLN A 199 0.61 8.99 5.16
N MET A 200 0.89 7.92 4.40
CA MET A 200 1.14 6.60 4.96
C MET A 200 2.55 6.48 5.55
N PRO A 201 2.69 5.90 6.76
CA PRO A 201 3.99 5.66 7.38
C PRO A 201 4.81 4.64 6.58
N SER A 202 6.13 4.63 6.79
CA SER A 202 7.06 3.75 6.07
C SER A 202 6.75 2.27 6.28
N TRP A 203 6.42 1.86 7.51
CA TRP A 203 6.10 0.47 7.83
C TRP A 203 4.95 -0.09 6.98
N SER A 204 3.93 0.72 6.70
CA SER A 204 2.76 0.31 5.91
C SER A 204 3.12 0.10 4.43
N LYS A 205 3.98 0.98 3.91
CA LYS A 205 4.49 0.87 2.53
C LYS A 205 5.40 -0.35 2.40
N LEU A 206 6.27 -0.56 3.38
CA LEU A 206 7.19 -1.69 3.45
C LEU A 206 6.44 -3.02 3.48
N ASP A 207 5.42 -3.13 4.33
CA ASP A 207 4.49 -4.27 4.38
C ASP A 207 3.91 -4.58 3.00
N LEU A 208 3.36 -3.59 2.29
CA LEU A 208 2.81 -3.84 0.96
C LEU A 208 3.88 -4.35 -0.02
N CYS A 209 5.08 -3.78 0.00
CA CYS A 209 6.16 -4.22 -0.87
C CYS A 209 6.50 -5.70 -0.60
N ASN A 210 6.66 -6.06 0.66
CA ASN A 210 6.95 -7.42 1.10
C ASN A 210 5.82 -8.38 0.71
N PHE A 211 4.56 -8.04 1.00
CA PHE A 211 3.42 -8.88 0.63
C PHE A 211 3.26 -9.02 -0.88
N ALA A 212 3.51 -7.95 -1.66
CA ALA A 212 3.47 -8.03 -3.12
C ALA A 212 4.56 -8.95 -3.69
N ALA A 213 5.74 -8.99 -3.07
CA ALA A 213 6.81 -9.93 -3.41
C ALA A 213 6.39 -11.37 -3.09
N VAL A 214 5.78 -11.61 -1.93
CA VAL A 214 5.27 -12.93 -1.50
C VAL A 214 4.12 -13.40 -2.40
N TRP A 215 3.17 -12.53 -2.73
CA TRP A 215 2.06 -12.87 -3.63
C TRP A 215 2.54 -13.32 -5.00
N ALA A 216 3.69 -12.84 -5.46
CA ALA A 216 4.27 -13.24 -6.73
C ALA A 216 4.76 -14.70 -6.76
N GLY A 217 4.99 -15.32 -5.60
CA GLY A 217 5.61 -16.63 -5.44
C GLY A 217 7.13 -16.56 -5.27
N LEU A 218 7.77 -17.72 -5.15
CA LEU A 218 9.22 -17.88 -4.95
C LEU A 218 10.06 -17.33 -6.12
N ASP A 219 11.34 -17.10 -5.86
CA ASP A 219 12.27 -16.47 -6.80
C ASP A 219 12.48 -17.31 -8.08
N CYS A 220 12.02 -16.78 -9.23
CA CYS A 220 12.46 -17.27 -10.54
C CYS A 220 13.83 -16.66 -10.89
N PRO A 221 14.76 -17.41 -11.52
CA PRO A 221 15.96 -16.83 -12.16
C PRO A 221 15.66 -15.68 -13.13
N CYS A 222 14.42 -15.59 -13.65
CA CYS A 222 13.91 -14.50 -14.45
C CYS A 222 14.08 -13.11 -13.79
N THR A 223 14.14 -13.04 -12.45
CA THR A 223 14.31 -11.78 -11.72
C THR A 223 15.64 -11.10 -12.02
N SER A 224 16.68 -11.88 -12.33
CA SER A 224 18.03 -11.40 -12.62
C SER A 224 18.30 -11.13 -14.10
N GLU A 225 17.33 -11.35 -14.99
CA GLU A 225 17.42 -11.00 -16.43
C GLU A 225 17.81 -9.51 -16.61
N PHE A 226 17.44 -8.69 -15.64
CA PHE A 226 17.73 -7.28 -15.61
C PHE A 226 19.04 -6.93 -14.89
N ASP A 227 19.66 -7.81 -14.13
CA ASP A 227 20.88 -7.45 -13.39
C ASP A 227 22.14 -7.60 -14.27
N GLY A 228 22.01 -8.25 -15.43
CA GLY A 228 23.02 -8.24 -16.49
C GLY A 228 23.23 -6.83 -17.06
N LYS A 229 24.49 -6.37 -17.07
CA LYS A 229 24.90 -5.26 -17.96
C LYS A 229 24.55 -5.66 -19.40
N PRO A 230 24.19 -4.72 -20.30
CA PRO A 230 23.99 -5.08 -21.70
C PRO A 230 25.31 -5.65 -22.22
N GLU A 231 25.36 -6.98 -22.35
CA GLU A 231 26.41 -7.61 -23.13
C GLU A 231 26.27 -7.04 -24.53
N ASN A 232 27.32 -6.36 -25.00
CA ASN A 232 27.45 -6.04 -26.40
C ASN A 232 27.20 -7.34 -27.16
N PHE A 233 26.13 -7.36 -27.98
CA PHE A 233 25.82 -8.44 -28.89
C PHE A 233 27.07 -8.80 -29.71
N VAL A 234 27.79 -9.81 -29.27
CA VAL A 234 28.70 -10.57 -30.11
C VAL A 234 28.06 -11.92 -30.24
N GLU A 235 27.30 -12.10 -31.33
CA GLU A 235 26.97 -13.42 -31.84
C GLU A 235 28.26 -14.23 -31.93
N LYS A 236 28.38 -15.29 -31.15
CA LYS A 236 29.33 -16.37 -31.43
C LYS A 236 28.76 -17.70 -30.94
N ASN A 237 28.18 -18.40 -31.90
CA ASN A 237 28.20 -19.85 -32.15
C ASN A 237 28.53 -20.76 -30.96
N ASP A 238 27.55 -21.63 -30.70
CA ASP A 238 27.69 -23.06 -30.38
C ASP A 238 29.15 -23.57 -30.34
N GLU A 239 29.63 -23.91 -29.14
CA GLU A 239 30.53 -25.06 -28.94
C GLU A 239 30.61 -25.44 -27.45
N ARG A 240 29.96 -26.56 -27.15
CA ARG A 240 30.08 -27.40 -25.96
C ARG A 240 31.51 -27.48 -25.41
N ARG A 241 31.73 -27.04 -24.16
CA ARG A 241 32.84 -27.52 -23.31
C ARG A 241 32.47 -27.55 -21.83
N GLU A 242 32.52 -28.76 -21.29
CA GLU A 242 32.50 -29.09 -19.86
C GLU A 242 33.74 -28.55 -19.13
N ASN A 243 33.52 -28.24 -17.85
CA ASN A 243 34.46 -28.10 -16.75
C ASN A 243 35.31 -26.82 -16.65
N GLY A 244 34.95 -25.99 -15.66
CA GLY A 244 35.82 -24.97 -15.09
C GLY A 244 35.17 -24.33 -13.86
N PHE A 245 35.71 -24.65 -12.68
CA PHE A 245 35.48 -23.98 -11.40
C PHE A 245 35.14 -22.48 -11.55
N GLY A 246 33.94 -22.08 -11.14
CA GLY A 246 33.51 -20.70 -11.05
C GLY A 246 32.91 -20.47 -9.67
N ASP A 247 33.61 -19.65 -8.89
CA ASP A 247 33.29 -19.08 -7.59
C ASP A 247 31.77 -18.95 -7.34
N ASP A 248 31.25 -19.79 -6.44
CA ASP A 248 29.89 -19.72 -5.90
C ASP A 248 29.86 -18.47 -5.00
N ILE A 249 29.66 -17.29 -5.61
CA ILE A 249 29.15 -16.13 -4.86
C ILE A 249 27.71 -16.49 -4.52
N ARG A 250 27.58 -17.29 -3.45
CA ARG A 250 26.37 -17.31 -2.63
C ARG A 250 26.17 -15.87 -2.20
N VAL A 251 25.26 -15.20 -2.90
CA VAL A 251 24.60 -14.03 -2.33
C VAL A 251 23.87 -14.61 -1.14
N GLU A 252 24.47 -14.45 0.04
CA GLU A 252 23.81 -14.71 1.31
C GLU A 252 22.42 -14.06 1.23
N PRO A 253 21.33 -14.80 1.52
CA PRO A 253 20.00 -14.21 1.48
C PRO A 253 19.99 -12.99 2.41
N ASP A 254 19.70 -11.82 1.85
CA ASP A 254 19.63 -10.57 2.60
C ASP A 254 18.81 -10.80 3.88
N GLU A 255 19.29 -10.35 5.05
CA GLU A 255 18.60 -10.49 6.35
C GLU A 255 17.13 -10.02 6.32
N ILE A 256 16.76 -9.21 5.33
CA ILE A 256 15.41 -8.75 5.03
C ILE A 256 14.48 -9.92 4.63
N ASP A 257 14.98 -10.89 3.88
CA ASP A 257 14.22 -12.05 3.39
C ASP A 257 13.82 -12.99 4.54
N HIS A 258 14.74 -13.23 5.48
CA HIS A 258 14.47 -14.07 6.65
C HIS A 258 13.40 -13.44 7.57
N VAL A 259 13.41 -12.13 7.77
CA VAL A 259 12.41 -11.42 8.60
C VAL A 259 11.02 -11.42 7.95
N VAL A 260 10.94 -11.35 6.63
CA VAL A 260 9.66 -11.34 5.88
C VAL A 260 9.06 -12.73 5.85
N VAL A 261 9.86 -13.74 5.52
CA VAL A 261 9.44 -15.14 5.58
C VAL A 261 9.10 -15.52 7.03
N GLU A 262 9.81 -15.03 8.03
CA GLU A 262 9.46 -15.24 9.45
C GLU A 262 8.17 -14.53 9.86
N ARG A 263 7.87 -13.32 9.36
CA ARG A 263 6.57 -12.65 9.60
C ARG A 263 5.40 -13.36 8.93
N VAL A 264 5.62 -13.96 7.76
CA VAL A 264 4.61 -14.77 7.06
C VAL A 264 4.50 -16.16 7.70
N LYS A 265 5.62 -16.79 8.09
CA LYS A 265 5.64 -18.02 8.89
C LYS A 265 4.99 -17.83 10.25
N ASN A 266 5.10 -16.66 10.88
CA ASN A 266 4.36 -16.33 12.10
C ASN A 266 2.84 -16.21 11.87
N LEU A 267 2.35 -16.28 10.62
CA LEU A 267 0.92 -16.47 10.30
C LEU A 267 0.49 -17.94 10.37
N GLU A 268 1.44 -18.88 10.38
CA GLU A 268 1.24 -20.32 10.53
C GLU A 268 1.83 -20.76 11.88
N ILE A 269 1.00 -21.30 12.77
CA ILE A 269 1.44 -21.64 14.13
C ILE A 269 2.53 -22.72 14.13
N GLU A 270 3.50 -22.54 15.03
CA GLU A 270 4.42 -23.54 15.58
C GLU A 270 3.82 -24.96 15.56
N ASN A 271 4.18 -25.76 14.57
CA ASN A 271 4.05 -27.20 14.66
C ASN A 271 5.46 -27.79 14.64
N GLY A 272 5.94 -28.13 15.84
CA GLY A 272 7.25 -28.73 16.03
C GLY A 272 7.34 -30.05 15.25
N ASN A 273 8.06 -30.01 14.14
CA ASN A 273 8.90 -31.10 13.66
C ASN A 273 9.82 -30.57 12.55
N SER A 274 11.12 -30.55 12.84
CA SER A 274 12.18 -30.30 11.88
C SER A 274 12.20 -31.42 10.83
N ALA A 275 11.63 -31.18 9.66
CA ALA A 275 11.86 -31.94 8.45
C ALA A 275 11.73 -30.98 7.25
N GLU A 276 12.78 -30.92 6.44
CA GLU A 276 12.92 -30.30 5.11
C GLU A 276 11.88 -29.22 4.74
N ILE A 277 12.32 -27.96 4.73
CA ILE A 277 11.51 -26.79 4.35
C ILE A 277 11.23 -26.89 2.84
N ASP A 278 10.14 -27.55 2.47
CA ASP A 278 9.40 -27.18 1.27
C ASP A 278 8.88 -25.76 1.56
N GLU A 279 9.50 -24.75 0.96
CA GLU A 279 9.03 -23.37 1.04
C GLU A 279 7.59 -23.32 0.50
N GLU A 280 6.60 -23.27 1.40
CA GLU A 280 5.19 -23.21 0.99
C GLU A 280 4.99 -22.00 0.08
N ASP A 281 4.52 -22.25 -1.15
CA ASP A 281 4.32 -21.21 -2.16
C ASP A 281 3.10 -20.36 -1.78
N PHE A 282 3.33 -19.24 -1.09
CA PHE A 282 2.30 -18.25 -0.71
C PHE A 282 1.68 -17.50 -1.91
N ARG A 283 1.88 -17.99 -3.14
CA ARG A 283 1.37 -17.41 -4.38
C ARG A 283 -0.16 -17.42 -4.41
N ILE A 284 -0.73 -16.24 -4.64
CA ILE A 284 -2.18 -16.06 -4.82
C ILE A 284 -2.52 -15.65 -6.24
N PRO A 285 -3.72 -15.87 -6.79
CA PRO A 285 -4.14 -15.28 -8.05
C PRO A 285 -4.10 -13.73 -8.03
N LEU A 286 -3.42 -13.11 -8.99
CA LEU A 286 -3.32 -11.64 -9.14
C LEU A 286 -3.97 -11.17 -10.44
N PRO A 287 -5.31 -11.17 -10.53
CA PRO A 287 -6.01 -10.58 -11.68
C PRO A 287 -5.74 -9.07 -11.77
N TRP A 288 -5.94 -8.50 -12.95
CA TRP A 288 -5.54 -7.12 -13.24
C TRP A 288 -6.18 -6.07 -12.31
N GLU A 289 -7.41 -6.30 -11.86
CA GLU A 289 -8.13 -5.42 -10.94
C GLU A 289 -7.44 -5.29 -9.58
N LEU A 290 -6.75 -6.33 -9.13
CA LEU A 290 -5.95 -6.33 -7.91
C LEU A 290 -4.52 -5.87 -8.20
N LEU A 291 -3.92 -6.33 -9.29
CA LEU A 291 -2.53 -6.01 -9.62
C LEU A 291 -2.31 -4.54 -9.98
N GLN A 292 -3.27 -3.90 -10.65
CA GLN A 292 -3.16 -2.50 -11.07
C GLN A 292 -2.89 -1.52 -9.91
N PRO A 293 -3.68 -1.49 -8.81
CA PRO A 293 -3.38 -0.62 -7.67
C PRO A 293 -2.07 -1.01 -6.95
N VAL A 294 -1.74 -2.30 -6.87
CA VAL A 294 -0.45 -2.76 -6.30
C VAL A 294 0.72 -2.14 -7.07
N LEU A 295 0.70 -2.19 -8.40
CA LEU A 295 1.76 -1.60 -9.24
C LEU A 295 1.85 -0.07 -9.09
N ARG A 296 0.72 0.63 -8.90
CA ARG A 296 0.74 2.08 -8.62
C ARG A 296 1.39 2.40 -7.29
N ILE A 297 1.09 1.61 -6.27
CA ILE A 297 1.69 1.78 -4.95
C ILE A 297 3.18 1.46 -5.00
N LEU A 298 3.58 0.33 -5.62
CA LEU A 298 4.99 -0.02 -5.81
C LEU A 298 5.74 1.08 -6.58
N GLY A 299 5.14 1.65 -7.62
CA GLY A 299 5.73 2.78 -8.34
C GLY A 299 5.97 4.00 -7.45
N HIS A 300 5.05 4.29 -6.51
CA HIS A 300 5.30 5.32 -5.51
C HIS A 300 6.39 4.93 -4.52
N CYS A 301 6.38 3.71 -3.99
CA CYS A 301 7.40 3.23 -3.05
C CYS A 301 8.81 3.32 -3.65
N LEU A 302 8.95 2.93 -4.92
CA LEU A 302 10.18 2.89 -5.68
C LEU A 302 10.72 4.28 -6.05
N LEU A 303 9.85 5.17 -6.53
CA LEU A 303 10.26 6.46 -7.14
C LEU A 303 9.93 7.69 -6.27
N GLY A 304 9.27 7.49 -5.12
CA GLY A 304 8.89 8.56 -4.22
C GLY A 304 10.11 9.21 -3.57
N PRO A 305 10.29 10.55 -3.68
CA PRO A 305 11.51 11.22 -3.20
C PRO A 305 11.65 11.21 -1.68
N LEU A 306 10.55 11.01 -0.95
CA LEU A 306 10.51 11.03 0.52
C LEU A 306 10.49 9.62 1.14
N ASN A 307 10.62 8.57 0.33
CA ASN A 307 10.65 7.20 0.85
C ASN A 307 12.06 6.84 1.34
N ALA A 308 12.11 6.14 2.46
CA ALA A 308 13.33 5.53 2.98
C ALA A 308 13.87 4.49 2.00
N ASP A 309 15.19 4.27 2.01
CA ASP A 309 15.83 3.37 1.05
C ASP A 309 15.36 1.91 1.24
N GLU A 310 15.07 1.49 2.48
CA GLU A 310 14.45 0.19 2.78
C GLU A 310 13.14 -0.05 2.00
N VAL A 311 12.30 0.99 1.84
CA VAL A 311 11.03 0.90 1.10
C VAL A 311 11.30 0.82 -0.40
N LYS A 312 12.32 1.53 -0.90
CA LYS A 312 12.70 1.47 -2.32
C LYS A 312 13.29 0.13 -2.68
N ASP A 313 14.13 -0.44 -1.82
CA ASP A 313 14.74 -1.75 -2.02
C ASP A 313 13.69 -2.87 -1.99
N ALA A 314 12.81 -2.86 -0.98
CA ALA A 314 11.69 -3.82 -0.93
C ALA A 314 10.76 -3.69 -2.15
N ALA A 315 10.46 -2.46 -2.61
CA ALA A 315 9.68 -2.25 -3.83
C ALA A 315 10.40 -2.77 -5.08
N SER A 316 11.72 -2.59 -5.14
CA SER A 316 12.56 -3.05 -6.26
C SER A 316 12.55 -4.58 -6.36
N VAL A 317 12.63 -5.30 -5.22
CA VAL A 317 12.46 -6.76 -5.15
C VAL A 317 11.05 -7.17 -5.58
N ALA A 318 10.02 -6.53 -5.02
CA ALA A 318 8.62 -6.86 -5.32
C ALA A 318 8.28 -6.71 -6.81
N VAL A 319 8.74 -5.63 -7.46
CA VAL A 319 8.49 -5.41 -8.89
C VAL A 319 9.20 -6.47 -9.75
N ARG A 320 10.42 -6.90 -9.39
CA ARG A 320 11.12 -7.98 -10.10
C ARG A 320 10.39 -9.32 -9.98
N ARG A 321 9.95 -9.70 -8.78
CA ARG A 321 9.16 -10.93 -8.58
C ARG A 321 7.84 -10.88 -9.34
N LEU A 322 7.14 -9.73 -9.32
CA LEU A 322 5.92 -9.53 -10.11
C LEU A 322 6.18 -9.55 -11.63
N TYR A 323 7.34 -9.09 -12.11
CA TYR A 323 7.72 -9.24 -13.52
C TYR A 323 7.90 -10.72 -13.89
N ALA A 324 8.69 -11.46 -13.10
CA ALA A 324 8.92 -12.88 -13.34
C ALA A 324 7.57 -13.62 -13.42
N ARG A 325 6.70 -13.39 -12.43
CA ARG A 325 5.35 -13.92 -12.43
C ARG A 325 4.55 -13.51 -13.66
N ALA A 326 4.52 -12.22 -14.00
CA ALA A 326 3.74 -11.72 -15.15
C ALA A 326 4.20 -12.37 -16.47
N SER A 327 5.49 -12.67 -16.59
CA SER A 327 6.06 -13.40 -17.72
C SER A 327 5.60 -14.87 -17.74
N HIS A 328 5.57 -15.55 -16.59
CA HIS A 328 5.02 -16.91 -16.49
C HIS A 328 3.52 -16.97 -16.77
N ASP A 329 2.75 -16.00 -16.26
CA ASP A 329 1.30 -15.89 -16.46
C ASP A 329 0.94 -15.34 -17.86
N LEU A 330 1.93 -14.98 -18.69
CA LEU A 330 1.76 -14.37 -20.02
C LEU A 330 0.80 -13.18 -20.02
N ALA A 331 0.93 -12.30 -19.01
CA ALA A 331 0.05 -11.15 -18.80
C ALA A 331 0.68 -9.87 -19.39
N PRO A 332 0.40 -9.50 -20.67
CA PRO A 332 1.15 -8.46 -21.38
C PRO A 332 1.10 -7.08 -20.71
N ARG A 333 -0.06 -6.71 -20.12
CA ARG A 333 -0.21 -5.45 -19.39
C ARG A 333 0.67 -5.39 -18.15
N ALA A 334 0.77 -6.51 -17.43
CA ALA A 334 1.60 -6.63 -16.25
C ALA A 334 3.08 -6.62 -16.61
N ILE A 335 3.49 -7.40 -17.63
CA ILE A 335 4.88 -7.44 -18.14
C ILE A 335 5.36 -6.04 -18.51
N LEU A 336 4.55 -5.29 -19.28
CA LEU A 336 4.90 -3.93 -19.67
C LEU A 336 5.06 -3.01 -18.45
N ALA A 337 4.08 -3.03 -17.54
CA ALA A 337 4.08 -2.15 -16.37
C ALA A 337 5.27 -2.44 -15.42
N THR A 338 5.54 -3.71 -15.11
CA THR A 338 6.64 -4.09 -14.22
C THR A 338 8.00 -3.85 -14.89
N ARG A 339 8.17 -4.17 -16.17
CA ARG A 339 9.41 -3.87 -16.91
C ARG A 339 9.70 -2.37 -16.97
N SER A 340 8.69 -1.53 -17.19
CA SER A 340 8.85 -0.08 -17.16
C SER A 340 9.30 0.41 -15.79
N LEU A 341 8.74 -0.12 -14.70
CA LEU A 341 9.17 0.24 -13.33
C LEU A 341 10.61 -0.19 -13.05
N ILE A 342 11.02 -1.40 -13.47
CA ILE A 342 12.41 -1.88 -13.30
C ILE A 342 13.40 -0.98 -14.05
N GLN A 343 13.07 -0.58 -15.28
CA GLN A 343 13.92 0.31 -16.06
C GLN A 343 14.03 1.71 -15.45
N LEU A 344 12.93 2.24 -14.90
CA LEU A 344 12.94 3.51 -14.18
C LEU A 344 13.79 3.44 -12.91
N ASP A 345 13.65 2.38 -12.10
CA ASP A 345 14.46 2.18 -10.89
C ASP A 345 15.96 2.18 -11.22
N LYS A 346 16.38 1.37 -12.20
CA LYS A 346 17.77 1.36 -12.66
C LYS A 346 18.25 2.74 -13.08
N GLY A 347 17.49 3.43 -13.92
CA GLY A 347 17.84 4.77 -14.38
C GLY A 347 17.97 5.76 -13.22
N THR A 348 17.10 5.68 -12.21
CA THR A 348 17.19 6.53 -11.02
C THR A 348 18.39 6.21 -10.14
N ARG A 349 18.73 4.93 -9.95
CA ARG A 349 19.91 4.49 -9.19
C ARG A 349 21.21 4.87 -9.91
N GLU A 350 21.27 4.67 -11.23
CA GLU A 350 22.41 5.09 -12.06
C GLU A 350 22.61 6.60 -12.01
N ALA A 351 21.53 7.38 -12.11
CA ALA A 351 21.59 8.84 -11.99
C ALA A 351 22.05 9.29 -10.59
N ALA A 352 21.58 8.64 -9.53
CA ALA A 352 22.01 8.90 -8.16
C ALA A 352 23.49 8.57 -7.95
N ASN A 353 23.95 7.43 -8.46
CA ASN A 353 25.36 7.01 -8.42
C ASN A 353 26.26 7.98 -9.21
N ALA A 354 25.83 8.42 -10.38
CA ALA A 354 26.55 9.40 -11.19
C ALA A 354 26.64 10.77 -10.48
N ALA A 355 25.55 11.21 -9.84
CA ALA A 355 25.53 12.44 -9.04
C ALA A 355 26.48 12.33 -7.82
N ALA A 356 26.50 11.19 -7.13
CA ALA A 356 27.40 10.93 -6.02
C ALA A 356 28.87 10.91 -6.46
N ALA A 357 29.19 10.28 -7.60
CA ALA A 357 30.54 10.27 -8.17
C ALA A 357 31.01 11.67 -8.59
N ALA A 358 30.12 12.48 -9.18
CA ALA A 358 30.40 13.87 -9.52
C ALA A 358 30.67 14.72 -8.26
N ALA A 359 29.91 14.50 -7.17
CA ALA A 359 30.14 15.18 -5.89
C ALA A 359 31.47 14.77 -5.25
N ALA A 360 31.86 13.49 -5.32
CA ALA A 360 33.13 13.00 -4.79
C ALA A 360 34.35 13.54 -5.57
N ASN A 361 34.25 13.64 -6.90
CA ASN A 361 35.32 14.16 -7.77
C ASN A 361 35.45 15.70 -7.74
N GLY A 362 34.45 16.41 -7.21
CA GLY A 362 34.46 17.88 -7.05
C GLY A 362 35.36 18.40 -5.92
N THR A 363 35.99 17.52 -5.14
CA THR A 363 36.76 17.89 -3.95
C THR A 363 38.28 17.97 -4.16
N GLY A 364 38.77 17.94 -5.40
CA GLY A 364 40.21 17.92 -5.68
C GLY A 364 40.63 18.56 -7.00
N SER A 365 40.66 19.90 -7.07
CA SER A 365 41.85 20.66 -7.51
C SER A 365 41.59 22.16 -7.59
N ASN A 366 42.58 22.88 -7.07
CA ASN A 366 42.67 24.31 -6.80
C ASN A 366 42.84 25.13 -8.10
N VAL A 367 42.48 26.42 -8.08
CA VAL A 367 43.32 27.58 -8.48
C VAL A 367 42.47 28.85 -8.65
N ASN A 368 42.86 29.86 -7.88
CA ASN A 368 42.60 31.29 -8.05
C ASN A 368 42.27 31.74 -9.49
N THR A 369 41.09 32.34 -9.67
CA THR A 369 40.90 33.44 -10.62
C THR A 369 39.84 34.39 -10.07
N PRO A 370 40.16 35.67 -9.80
CA PRO A 370 39.17 36.64 -9.33
C PRO A 370 38.41 37.18 -10.55
N SER A 371 37.24 36.63 -10.86
CA SER A 371 36.31 37.25 -11.80
C SER A 371 35.19 37.94 -11.02
N LYS A 372 35.20 39.28 -11.09
CA LYS A 372 34.21 40.23 -10.57
C LYS A 372 32.77 39.68 -10.59
N ALA A 373 32.09 39.81 -9.45
CA ALA A 373 30.64 39.74 -9.38
C ALA A 373 30.02 40.75 -10.35
N LYS A 374 29.37 40.24 -11.40
CA LYS A 374 28.50 41.04 -12.27
C LYS A 374 27.12 41.06 -11.59
N LYS A 375 26.71 42.24 -11.13
CA LYS A 375 25.38 42.57 -10.60
C LYS A 375 24.29 41.94 -11.50
N PRO A 376 23.21 41.37 -10.95
CA PRO A 376 22.03 41.07 -11.75
C PRO A 376 21.35 42.41 -12.12
N GLU A 377 21.28 42.70 -13.42
CA GLU A 377 20.44 43.78 -13.95
C GLU A 377 18.98 43.36 -13.80
N MET A 378 18.33 43.97 -12.82
CA MET A 378 16.89 43.91 -12.61
C MET A 378 16.22 44.76 -13.70
N LEU A 379 15.75 44.11 -14.77
CA LEU A 379 14.89 44.74 -15.76
C LEU A 379 13.49 44.96 -15.16
N LEU A 380 13.31 46.14 -14.56
CA LEU A 380 12.00 46.70 -14.29
C LEU A 380 11.33 47.06 -15.63
N VAL A 381 10.43 46.21 -16.10
CA VAL A 381 9.42 46.62 -17.08
C VAL A 381 8.36 47.41 -16.30
N SER A 382 8.35 48.73 -16.48
CA SER A 382 7.22 49.57 -16.10
C SER A 382 6.24 49.70 -17.26
N LYS A 383 4.98 49.82 -16.87
CA LYS A 383 3.75 49.92 -17.65
C LYS A 383 3.70 51.13 -18.56
#